data_AF-A0A1G8EQB3-F1
#
_entry.id   AF-A0A1G8EQB3-F1
#
_cell.length_a   1.000
_cell.length_b   1.000
_cell.length_c   1.000
_cell.angle_alpha   90.00
_cell.angle_beta   90.00
_cell.angle_gamma   90.00
#
_symmetry.space_group_name_H-M   'P 1'
#
loop_
_entity.id
_entity.type
_entity.pdbx_description
1 polymer ?
#
loop_
_entity_poly.entity_id
_entity_poly.type
_entity_poly.pdbx_seq_one_letter_code
_entity_poly.pdbx_strand_id
1 'polypeptide(L)'
;MKKLKYLLVCEGPTDVAFLKRLSSKLGKDLGAEVTIQELSPQRDATTGEWPAHGWNAVRTWCKSWRVKSDDDFASIAPHFVELAKRRTWKALVKTSADGLIIQMDTDIAEHITDLDERFPNTALGRREFCEKALFNWINESETSEEKPVFLLPSYAMETWLLALYDPSENVFSDLGTGFNYEEIVNLEDRLISLGFSSKKKKGVDRLAKKDSQYLNYADRVYNNFQTVKSRCSEAEKFECFLIESIRNQ
;
A
#
# COMPACT_ATOMS: atom_id res chain seq x y z
N MET A 1 0.87 7.51 26.16
CA MET A 1 0.60 7.42 24.71
C MET A 1 1.45 6.28 24.17
N LYS A 2 0.82 5.25 23.62
CA LYS A 2 1.52 4.07 23.07
C LYS A 2 2.36 4.50 21.86
N LYS A 3 3.53 3.89 21.63
CA LYS A 3 4.36 4.18 20.46
C LYS A 3 4.39 2.94 19.58
N LEU A 4 4.01 3.10 18.31
CA LEU A 4 3.98 2.04 17.31
C LEU A 4 4.84 2.47 16.12
N LYS A 5 5.67 1.56 15.65
CA LYS A 5 6.54 1.76 14.51
C LYS A 5 6.29 0.68 13.48
N TYR A 6 5.86 1.07 12.29
CA TYR A 6 5.69 0.15 11.17
C TYR A 6 6.79 0.35 10.14
N LEU A 7 7.18 -0.75 9.51
CA LEU A 7 8.02 -0.71 8.31
C LEU A 7 7.11 -0.60 7.08
N LEU A 8 7.55 0.12 6.04
CA LEU A 8 6.77 0.32 4.82
C LEU A 8 7.56 -0.09 3.57
N VAL A 9 6.91 -0.89 2.74
CA VAL A 9 7.30 -1.18 1.36
C VAL A 9 6.16 -0.70 0.48
N CYS A 10 6.40 0.21 -0.45
CA CYS A 10 5.37 0.78 -1.32
C CYS A 10 5.89 1.07 -2.73
N GLU A 11 5.00 1.40 -3.65
CA GLU A 11 5.38 1.63 -5.05
C GLU A 11 6.14 2.92 -5.25
N GLY A 12 5.68 4.01 -4.61
CA GLY A 12 6.17 5.35 -4.88
C GLY A 12 6.48 6.18 -3.63
N PRO A 13 7.32 7.22 -3.79
CA PRO A 13 7.58 8.21 -2.75
C PRO A 13 6.35 8.96 -2.24
N THR A 14 5.38 9.17 -3.14
CA THR A 14 4.12 9.85 -2.82
C THR A 14 3.30 9.06 -1.80
N ASP A 15 3.35 7.73 -1.89
CA ASP A 15 2.64 6.82 -0.97
C ASP A 15 3.30 6.85 0.41
N VAL A 16 4.64 6.95 0.46
CA VAL A 16 5.38 7.16 1.71
C VAL A 16 4.89 8.43 2.42
N ALA A 17 4.85 9.57 1.70
CA ALA A 17 4.42 10.84 2.27
C ALA A 17 2.96 10.78 2.75
N PHE A 18 2.08 10.20 1.93
CA PHE A 18 0.66 10.06 2.24
C PHE A 18 0.43 9.18 3.48
N LEU A 19 0.99 7.98 3.50
CA LEU A 19 0.78 7.00 4.57
C LEU A 19 1.41 7.45 5.89
N LYS A 20 2.64 7.98 5.88
CA LYS A 20 3.26 8.55 7.09
C LYS A 20 2.36 9.59 7.74
N ARG A 21 1.81 10.50 6.93
CA ARG A 21 0.97 11.59 7.41
C ARG A 21 -0.38 11.08 7.92
N LEU A 22 -1.05 10.22 7.16
CA LEU A 22 -2.36 9.68 7.52
C LEU A 22 -2.28 8.82 8.78
N SER A 23 -1.35 7.85 8.84
CA SER A 23 -1.19 6.95 10.00
C SER A 23 -0.85 7.70 11.28
N SER A 24 0.01 8.73 11.20
CA SER A 24 0.37 9.54 12.36
C SER A 24 -0.86 10.25 12.94
N LYS A 25 -1.72 10.80 12.08
CA LYS A 25 -2.93 11.50 12.51
C LYS A 25 -4.01 10.55 13.04
N LEU A 26 -4.31 9.47 12.33
CA LEU A 26 -5.24 8.44 12.80
C LEU A 26 -4.77 7.81 14.11
N GLY A 27 -3.48 7.50 14.22
CA GLY A 27 -2.88 6.99 15.45
C GLY A 27 -3.10 7.93 16.62
N LYS A 28 -2.92 9.24 16.43
CA LYS A 28 -3.12 10.25 17.47
C LYS A 28 -4.57 10.27 17.97
N ASP A 29 -5.55 10.20 17.08
CA ASP A 29 -6.97 10.12 17.43
C ASP A 29 -7.31 8.83 18.20
N LEU A 30 -6.58 7.76 17.92
CA LEU A 30 -6.65 6.47 18.62
C LEU A 30 -5.79 6.42 19.90
N GLY A 31 -5.17 7.52 20.32
CA GLY A 31 -4.36 7.60 21.54
C GLY A 31 -2.94 6.99 21.44
N ALA A 32 -2.41 6.83 20.23
CA ALA A 32 -1.09 6.28 19.94
C ALA A 32 -0.23 7.21 19.06
N GLU A 33 1.08 7.12 19.22
CA GLU A 33 2.08 7.70 18.33
C GLU A 33 2.45 6.64 17.29
N VAL A 34 1.84 6.71 16.11
CA VAL A 34 2.16 5.81 15.00
C VAL A 34 3.20 6.46 14.09
N THR A 35 4.30 5.75 13.88
CA THR A 35 5.39 6.15 12.98
C THR A 35 5.57 5.09 11.90
N ILE A 36 5.95 5.53 10.70
CA ILE A 36 6.29 4.64 9.59
C ILE A 36 7.74 4.90 9.20
N GLN A 37 8.51 3.83 9.07
CA GLN A 37 9.86 3.82 8.51
C GLN A 37 9.84 3.13 7.13
N GLU A 38 10.31 3.84 6.12
CA GLU A 38 10.44 3.35 4.75
C GLU A 38 11.58 2.33 4.61
N LEU A 39 11.25 1.18 4.03
CA LEU A 39 12.20 0.17 3.60
C LEU A 39 12.42 0.20 2.08
N SER A 40 11.38 0.48 1.31
CA SER A 40 11.46 0.58 -0.16
C SER A 40 10.26 1.39 -0.69
N PRO A 41 10.46 2.46 -1.48
CA PRO A 41 11.74 3.08 -1.79
C PRO A 41 12.39 3.73 -0.56
N GLN A 42 13.72 3.93 -0.60
CA GLN A 42 14.44 4.74 0.38
C GLN A 42 14.89 6.05 -0.26
N ARG A 43 14.72 7.14 0.47
CA ARG A 43 15.22 8.45 0.04
C ARG A 43 16.73 8.47 0.19
N ASP A 44 17.44 8.85 -0.86
CA ASP A 44 18.89 8.98 -0.81
C ASP A 44 19.26 10.12 0.16
N ALA A 45 20.05 9.81 1.19
CA ALA A 45 20.38 10.77 2.24
C ALA A 45 21.34 11.88 1.79
N THR A 46 22.03 11.69 0.66
CA THR A 46 23.04 12.63 0.15
C THR A 46 22.43 13.64 -0.82
N THR A 47 21.57 13.14 -1.72
CA THR A 47 20.93 13.92 -2.78
C THR A 47 19.52 14.38 -2.39
N GLY A 48 18.88 13.70 -1.43
CA GLY A 48 17.48 13.92 -1.09
C GLY A 48 16.52 13.45 -2.18
N GLU A 49 16.99 12.71 -3.19
CA GLU A 49 16.20 12.20 -4.29
C GLU A 49 15.65 10.80 -3.99
N TRP A 50 14.59 10.43 -4.73
CA TRP A 50 13.99 9.11 -4.65
C TRP A 50 14.38 8.28 -5.88
N PRO A 51 14.75 7.00 -5.72
CA PRO A 51 15.02 6.14 -6.87
C PRO A 51 13.74 5.92 -7.68
N ALA A 52 13.91 5.62 -8.97
CA ALA A 52 12.81 5.09 -9.77
C ALA A 52 12.32 3.78 -9.13
N HIS A 53 11.03 3.72 -8.84
CA HIS A 53 10.40 2.61 -8.11
C HIS A 53 9.01 2.34 -8.71
N GLY A 54 8.46 1.18 -8.40
CA GLY A 54 7.12 0.74 -8.81
C GLY A 54 6.88 -0.70 -8.35
N TRP A 55 5.77 -1.30 -8.76
CA TRP A 55 5.38 -2.66 -8.36
C TRP A 55 6.49 -3.73 -8.52
N ASN A 56 7.32 -3.65 -9.57
CA ASN A 56 8.43 -4.59 -9.78
C ASN A 56 9.47 -4.55 -8.65
N ALA A 57 9.70 -3.36 -8.07
CA ALA A 57 10.61 -3.18 -6.95
C ALA A 57 9.97 -3.67 -5.64
N VAL A 58 8.66 -3.47 -5.44
CA VAL A 58 7.89 -4.10 -4.34
C VAL A 58 8.01 -5.62 -4.39
N ARG A 59 7.75 -6.21 -5.57
CA ARG A 59 7.92 -7.66 -5.80
C ARG A 59 9.33 -8.14 -5.50
N THR A 60 10.33 -7.43 -5.99
CA THR A 60 11.76 -7.78 -5.78
C THR A 60 12.11 -7.74 -4.30
N TRP A 61 11.61 -6.73 -3.58
CA TRP A 61 11.78 -6.63 -2.13
C TRP A 61 11.13 -7.83 -1.42
N CYS A 62 9.86 -8.13 -1.74
CA CYS A 62 9.12 -9.25 -1.14
C CYS A 62 9.88 -10.57 -1.29
N LYS A 63 10.35 -10.88 -2.51
CA LYS A 63 11.12 -12.10 -2.78
C LYS A 63 12.47 -12.14 -2.07
N SER A 64 13.09 -11.00 -1.84
CA SER A 64 14.39 -10.90 -1.15
C SER A 64 14.27 -11.09 0.36
N TRP A 65 13.11 -10.79 0.93
CA TRP A 65 12.80 -10.88 2.36
C TRP A 65 11.79 -11.99 2.69
N ARG A 66 11.50 -12.87 1.72
CA ARG A 66 10.59 -14.01 1.90
C ARG A 66 11.02 -14.91 3.06
N VAL A 67 10.06 -15.61 3.64
CA VAL A 67 10.36 -16.73 4.53
C VAL A 67 10.95 -17.87 3.70
N LYS A 68 12.01 -18.49 4.23
CA LYS A 68 12.74 -19.55 3.54
C LYS A 68 12.19 -20.90 3.96
N SER A 69 11.98 -21.79 2.99
CA SER A 69 11.63 -23.19 3.25
C SER A 69 12.87 -24.01 3.63
N ASP A 70 12.67 -25.25 4.07
CA ASP A 70 13.77 -26.19 4.30
C ASP A 70 14.56 -26.46 3.01
N ASP A 71 13.88 -26.52 1.86
CA ASP A 71 14.51 -26.66 0.54
C ASP A 71 15.38 -25.44 0.19
N ASP A 72 14.93 -24.22 0.53
CA ASP A 72 15.75 -23.01 0.37
C ASP A 72 17.05 -23.14 1.18
N PHE A 73 16.97 -23.62 2.42
CA PHE A 73 18.15 -23.80 3.27
C PHE A 73 19.09 -24.91 2.79
N ALA A 74 18.56 -25.99 2.22
CA ALA A 74 19.36 -27.08 1.66
C ALA A 74 20.29 -26.62 0.53
N SER A 75 19.89 -25.57 -0.20
CA SER A 75 20.68 -24.96 -1.28
C SER A 75 21.76 -23.98 -0.82
N ILE A 76 21.76 -23.60 0.47
CA ILE A 76 22.66 -22.58 1.04
C ILE A 76 23.85 -23.26 1.71
N ALA A 77 25.06 -22.74 1.49
CA ALA A 77 26.25 -23.25 2.17
C ALA A 77 26.09 -23.13 3.71
N PRO A 78 26.46 -24.16 4.50
CA PRO A 78 26.14 -24.23 5.94
C PRO A 78 26.49 -22.98 6.75
N HIS A 79 27.60 -22.32 6.43
CA HIS A 79 28.06 -21.11 7.14
C HIS A 79 27.21 -19.86 6.87
N PHE A 80 26.36 -19.85 5.84
CA PHE A 80 25.43 -18.75 5.54
C PHE A 80 23.99 -19.02 6.03
N VAL A 81 23.68 -20.23 6.50
CA VAL A 81 22.31 -20.61 6.89
C VAL A 81 21.78 -19.71 8.01
N GLU A 82 22.58 -19.43 9.04
CA GLU A 82 22.16 -18.56 10.15
C GLU A 82 21.92 -17.11 9.69
N LEU A 83 22.71 -16.61 8.74
CA LEU A 83 22.47 -15.30 8.13
C LEU A 83 21.17 -15.33 7.30
N ALA A 84 20.94 -16.41 6.55
CA ALA A 84 19.76 -16.58 5.73
C ALA A 84 18.46 -16.64 6.56
N LYS A 85 18.49 -17.29 7.73
CA LYS A 85 17.37 -17.31 8.70
C LYS A 85 17.02 -15.92 9.21
N ARG A 86 18.02 -15.05 9.38
CA ARG A 86 17.83 -13.66 9.85
C ARG A 86 17.37 -12.72 8.73
N ARG A 87 17.54 -13.11 7.47
CA ARG A 87 17.14 -12.31 6.30
C ARG A 87 15.72 -12.67 5.87
N THR A 88 14.74 -12.41 6.74
CA THR A 88 13.31 -12.55 6.48
C THR A 88 12.57 -11.31 6.99
N TRP A 89 11.41 -11.01 6.42
CA TRP A 89 10.61 -9.87 6.84
C TRP A 89 10.17 -10.00 8.31
N LYS A 90 9.86 -11.22 8.79
CA LYS A 90 9.55 -11.51 10.20
C LYS A 90 10.70 -11.13 11.13
N ALA A 91 11.92 -11.54 10.78
CA ALA A 91 13.12 -11.18 11.56
C ALA A 91 13.37 -9.67 11.56
N LEU A 92 13.10 -9.00 10.43
CA LEU A 92 13.24 -7.55 10.32
C LEU A 92 12.24 -6.79 11.21
N VAL A 93 10.97 -7.21 11.21
CA VAL A 93 9.94 -6.64 12.09
C VAL A 93 10.32 -6.87 13.55
N LYS A 94 10.55 -8.12 13.95
CA LYS A 94 10.84 -8.52 15.34
C LYS A 94 12.02 -7.76 15.97
N THR A 95 12.96 -7.28 15.15
CA THR A 95 14.16 -6.57 15.64
C THR A 95 14.02 -5.05 15.65
N SER A 96 13.03 -4.47 14.94
CA SER A 96 13.07 -3.03 14.65
C SER A 96 11.72 -2.31 14.57
N ALA A 97 10.60 -3.03 14.67
CA ALA A 97 9.25 -2.50 14.44
C ALA A 97 8.15 -3.39 15.04
N ASP A 98 6.93 -2.87 15.06
CA ASP A 98 5.70 -3.53 15.52
C ASP A 98 4.94 -4.23 14.38
N GLY A 99 5.30 -3.95 13.13
CA GLY A 99 4.70 -4.59 11.97
C GLY A 99 5.29 -4.13 10.64
N LEU A 100 4.79 -4.75 9.57
CA LEU A 100 5.14 -4.42 8.19
C LEU A 100 3.87 -4.08 7.42
N ILE A 101 3.90 -2.96 6.70
CA ILE A 101 2.91 -2.56 5.72
C ILE A 101 3.54 -2.76 4.33
N ILE A 102 2.87 -3.50 3.47
CA ILE A 102 3.19 -3.58 2.05
C ILE A 102 2.04 -2.94 1.28
N GLN A 103 2.32 -1.80 0.66
CA GLN A 103 1.39 -1.11 -0.21
C GLN A 103 1.72 -1.42 -1.67
N MET A 104 0.68 -1.71 -2.44
CA MET A 104 0.78 -1.91 -3.89
C MET A 104 -0.55 -1.55 -4.52
N ASP A 105 -0.51 -0.82 -5.63
CA ASP A 105 -1.70 -0.49 -6.40
C ASP A 105 -2.17 -1.75 -7.14
N THR A 106 -3.48 -1.93 -7.28
CA THR A 106 -4.00 -3.18 -7.87
C THR A 106 -4.11 -3.11 -9.40
N ASP A 107 -3.84 -1.96 -10.03
CA ASP A 107 -3.85 -1.78 -11.50
C ASP A 107 -2.85 -2.69 -12.22
N ILE A 108 -1.90 -3.27 -11.49
CA ILE A 108 -0.88 -4.18 -12.00
C ILE A 108 -1.32 -5.65 -12.12
N ALA A 109 -2.55 -6.01 -11.72
CA ALA A 109 -3.00 -7.41 -11.66
C ALA A 109 -2.77 -8.19 -12.97
N GLU A 110 -3.03 -7.57 -14.12
CA GLU A 110 -2.81 -8.14 -15.46
C GLU A 110 -1.32 -8.36 -15.78
N HIS A 111 -0.43 -7.62 -15.12
CA HIS A 111 1.01 -7.69 -15.32
C HIS A 111 1.71 -8.73 -14.44
N ILE A 112 1.04 -9.27 -13.42
CA ILE A 112 1.59 -10.35 -12.60
C ILE A 112 1.60 -11.64 -13.41
N THR A 113 2.77 -12.28 -13.44
CA THR A 113 3.01 -13.44 -14.32
C THR A 113 3.49 -14.69 -13.61
N ASP A 114 3.73 -14.59 -12.30
CA ASP A 114 4.44 -15.60 -11.52
C ASP A 114 3.56 -16.27 -10.46
N LEU A 115 2.25 -16.26 -10.71
CA LEU A 115 1.27 -17.16 -10.14
C LEU A 115 0.91 -18.24 -11.16
N ASP A 116 0.36 -19.36 -10.68
CA ASP A 116 -0.03 -20.50 -11.53
C ASP A 116 -1.09 -20.10 -12.57
N GLU A 117 -2.01 -19.21 -12.19
CA GLU A 117 -3.05 -18.67 -13.06
C GLU A 117 -2.87 -17.16 -13.25
N ARG A 118 -3.14 -16.67 -14.46
CA ARG A 118 -3.17 -15.23 -14.77
C ARG A 118 -4.48 -14.61 -14.35
N PHE A 119 -4.46 -13.34 -13.92
CA PHE A 119 -5.64 -12.61 -13.45
C PHE A 119 -6.90 -12.79 -14.33
N PRO A 120 -6.84 -12.63 -15.67
CA PRO A 120 -8.02 -12.78 -16.53
C PRO A 120 -8.65 -14.18 -16.53
N ASN A 121 -7.92 -15.19 -16.05
CA ASN A 121 -8.35 -16.58 -16.01
C ASN A 121 -8.86 -17.00 -14.61
N THR A 122 -8.87 -16.09 -13.64
CA THR A 122 -9.34 -16.35 -12.28
C THR A 122 -10.73 -15.76 -12.04
N ALA A 123 -11.46 -16.29 -11.05
CA ALA A 123 -12.68 -15.69 -10.52
C ALA A 123 -12.42 -14.63 -9.43
N LEU A 124 -11.15 -14.31 -9.15
CA LEU A 124 -10.78 -13.39 -8.10
C LEU A 124 -10.99 -11.94 -8.54
N GLY A 125 -11.37 -11.09 -7.59
CA GLY A 125 -11.24 -9.65 -7.78
C GLY A 125 -9.76 -9.23 -7.84
N ARG A 126 -9.54 -8.02 -8.35
CA ARG A 126 -8.20 -7.45 -8.57
C ARG A 126 -7.38 -7.38 -7.28
N ARG A 127 -8.04 -7.00 -6.18
CA ARG A 127 -7.45 -6.89 -4.84
C ARG A 127 -7.07 -8.25 -4.28
N GLU A 128 -7.96 -9.23 -4.35
CA GLU A 128 -7.70 -10.61 -3.89
C GLU A 128 -6.57 -11.27 -4.70
N PHE A 129 -6.53 -11.03 -6.02
CA PHE A 129 -5.46 -11.55 -6.87
C PHE A 129 -4.09 -10.94 -6.50
N CYS A 130 -4.03 -9.63 -6.26
CA CYS A 130 -2.80 -8.96 -5.81
C CYS A 130 -2.37 -9.41 -4.40
N GLU A 131 -3.32 -9.62 -3.49
CA GLU A 131 -3.09 -10.18 -2.16
C GLU A 131 -2.46 -11.59 -2.24
N LYS A 132 -3.02 -12.46 -3.09
CA LYS A 132 -2.45 -13.79 -3.37
C LYS A 132 -1.03 -13.71 -3.93
N ALA A 133 -0.76 -12.74 -4.81
CA ALA A 133 0.58 -12.51 -5.34
C ALA A 133 1.57 -12.10 -4.25
N LEU A 134 1.18 -11.19 -3.36
CA LEU A 134 2.03 -10.77 -2.23
C LEU A 134 2.35 -11.94 -1.31
N PHE A 135 1.36 -12.74 -0.92
CA PHE A 135 1.58 -13.95 -0.12
C PHE A 135 2.56 -14.92 -0.79
N ASN A 136 2.40 -15.17 -2.09
CA ASN A 136 3.33 -15.99 -2.88
C ASN A 136 4.76 -15.39 -2.87
N TRP A 137 4.91 -14.08 -3.04
CA TRP A 137 6.23 -13.44 -3.09
C TRP A 137 6.96 -13.44 -1.75
N ILE A 138 6.24 -13.34 -0.62
CA ILE A 138 6.83 -13.43 0.73
C ILE A 138 6.91 -14.86 1.28
N ASN A 139 6.39 -15.84 0.53
CA ASN A 139 6.31 -17.25 0.89
C ASN A 139 5.59 -17.49 2.23
N GLU A 140 4.37 -16.94 2.34
CA GLU A 140 3.46 -17.07 3.48
C GLU A 140 2.05 -17.42 2.99
N SER A 141 1.15 -17.75 3.92
CA SER A 141 -0.27 -17.95 3.65
C SER A 141 -1.15 -16.93 4.39
N GLU A 142 -2.39 -16.81 3.96
CA GLU A 142 -3.40 -15.99 4.63
C GLU A 142 -3.66 -16.43 6.08
N THR A 143 -3.47 -17.73 6.33
CA THR A 143 -3.63 -18.39 7.63
C THR A 143 -2.42 -18.25 8.56
N SER A 144 -1.34 -17.59 8.14
CA SER A 144 -0.19 -17.32 9.00
C SER A 144 -0.60 -16.46 10.21
N GLU A 145 -0.18 -16.86 11.41
CA GLU A 145 -0.48 -16.13 12.66
C GLU A 145 0.08 -14.70 12.63
N GLU A 146 1.34 -14.57 12.22
CA GLU A 146 2.00 -13.29 11.97
C GLU A 146 2.01 -13.02 10.47
N LYS A 147 1.36 -11.94 10.04
CA LYS A 147 1.34 -11.50 8.65
C LYS A 147 1.52 -9.98 8.53
N PRO A 148 2.14 -9.50 7.44
CA PRO A 148 2.14 -8.08 7.12
C PRO A 148 0.71 -7.60 6.84
N VAL A 149 0.52 -6.29 6.93
CA VAL A 149 -0.67 -5.62 6.41
C VAL A 149 -0.45 -5.35 4.94
N PHE A 150 -1.36 -5.85 4.12
CA PHE A 150 -1.42 -5.46 2.72
C PHE A 150 -2.37 -4.29 2.58
N LEU A 151 -1.87 -3.21 2.01
CA LEU A 151 -2.66 -2.04 1.65
C LEU A 151 -2.76 -1.97 0.13
N LEU A 152 -3.90 -2.38 -0.39
CA LEU A 152 -4.14 -2.66 -1.80
C LEU A 152 -5.24 -1.76 -2.35
N PRO A 153 -5.02 -0.43 -2.41
CA PRO A 153 -6.01 0.47 -2.95
C PRO A 153 -6.31 0.09 -4.40
N SER A 154 -7.59 0.11 -4.76
CA SER A 154 -7.97 -0.16 -6.14
C SER A 154 -7.44 0.93 -7.06
N TYR A 155 -6.65 0.49 -8.04
CA TYR A 155 -5.93 1.30 -9.03
C TYR A 155 -4.89 2.28 -8.47
N ALA A 156 -5.21 3.06 -7.44
CA ALA A 156 -4.27 3.97 -6.78
C ALA A 156 -4.78 4.44 -5.42
N MET A 157 -3.88 4.90 -4.55
CA MET A 157 -4.23 5.54 -3.27
C MET A 157 -5.17 6.75 -3.41
N GLU A 158 -5.11 7.44 -4.54
CA GLU A 158 -5.95 8.60 -4.86
C GLU A 158 -7.43 8.27 -5.02
N THR A 159 -7.79 6.98 -5.10
CA THR A 159 -9.18 6.52 -4.95
C THR A 159 -9.81 7.06 -3.66
N TRP A 160 -9.04 7.16 -2.57
CA TRP A 160 -9.52 7.73 -1.30
C TRP A 160 -9.77 9.24 -1.38
N LEU A 161 -9.16 9.95 -2.34
CA LEU A 161 -9.45 11.36 -2.60
C LEU A 161 -10.74 11.54 -3.38
N LEU A 162 -11.03 10.65 -4.34
CA LEU A 162 -12.33 10.65 -5.03
C LEU A 162 -13.46 10.34 -4.06
N ALA A 163 -13.23 9.43 -3.11
CA ALA A 163 -14.21 9.08 -2.08
C ALA A 163 -14.61 10.22 -1.14
N LEU A 164 -13.95 11.39 -1.23
CA LEU A 164 -14.35 12.61 -0.53
C LEU A 164 -15.61 13.27 -1.13
N TYR A 165 -15.85 13.07 -2.42
CA TYR A 165 -16.86 13.78 -3.19
C TYR A 165 -18.20 13.04 -3.13
N ASP A 166 -19.32 13.74 -3.22
CA ASP A 166 -20.63 13.09 -3.12
C ASP A 166 -20.92 12.25 -4.38
N PRO A 167 -21.50 11.03 -4.26
CA PRO A 167 -21.87 10.23 -5.44
C PRO A 167 -22.81 10.92 -6.43
N SER A 168 -23.53 11.98 -6.00
CA SER A 168 -24.40 12.79 -6.86
C SER A 168 -23.67 13.88 -7.65
N GLU A 169 -22.37 14.09 -7.43
CA GLU A 169 -21.61 15.11 -8.17
C GLU A 169 -21.50 14.79 -9.66
N ASN A 170 -21.47 15.83 -10.49
CA ASN A 170 -21.41 15.71 -11.95
C ASN A 170 -20.21 14.89 -12.45
N VAL A 171 -19.10 14.88 -11.69
CA VAL A 171 -17.92 14.07 -12.00
C VAL A 171 -18.23 12.57 -12.03
N PHE A 172 -19.34 12.12 -11.43
CA PHE A 172 -19.78 10.72 -11.40
C PHE A 172 -21.08 10.47 -12.19
N SER A 173 -21.54 11.45 -12.98
CA SER A 173 -22.83 11.37 -13.69
C SER A 173 -22.92 10.25 -14.73
N ASP A 174 -21.78 9.76 -15.21
CA ASP A 174 -21.67 8.60 -16.11
C ASP A 174 -21.69 7.25 -15.37
N LEU A 175 -21.53 7.26 -14.04
CA LEU A 175 -21.56 6.06 -13.21
C LEU A 175 -22.99 5.75 -12.78
N GLY A 176 -23.35 4.46 -12.72
CA GLY A 176 -24.64 4.02 -12.21
C GLY A 176 -24.82 4.31 -10.71
N THR A 177 -26.06 4.33 -10.23
CA THR A 177 -26.34 4.52 -8.80
C THR A 177 -25.71 3.41 -7.97
N GLY A 178 -25.06 3.76 -6.86
CA GLY A 178 -24.42 2.79 -5.97
C GLY A 178 -23.12 2.21 -6.51
N PHE A 179 -22.44 2.92 -7.41
CA PHE A 179 -21.11 2.54 -7.89
C PHE A 179 -20.12 2.39 -6.72
N ASN A 180 -19.14 1.51 -6.92
CA ASN A 180 -18.03 1.33 -5.99
C ASN A 180 -16.87 2.27 -6.37
N TYR A 181 -16.39 3.10 -5.44
CA TYR A 181 -15.24 3.97 -5.66
C TYR A 181 -13.98 3.18 -6.02
N GLU A 182 -13.85 1.97 -5.46
CA GLU A 182 -12.75 1.05 -5.69
C GLU A 182 -12.84 0.31 -7.05
N GLU A 183 -13.80 0.66 -7.91
CA GLU A 183 -13.91 0.11 -9.27
C GLU A 183 -13.72 1.19 -10.36
N ILE A 184 -13.49 2.45 -9.97
CA ILE A 184 -13.33 3.57 -10.90
C ILE A 184 -11.95 3.52 -11.58
N VAL A 185 -11.93 3.18 -12.87
CA VAL A 185 -10.71 3.06 -13.69
C VAL A 185 -10.09 4.39 -14.14
N ASN A 186 -10.89 5.44 -14.31
CA ASN A 186 -10.47 6.74 -14.83
C ASN A 186 -10.25 7.77 -13.70
N LEU A 187 -9.66 7.33 -12.59
CA LEU A 187 -9.56 8.13 -11.36
C LEU A 187 -8.80 9.44 -11.56
N GLU A 188 -7.69 9.42 -12.31
CA GLU A 188 -6.87 10.62 -12.54
C GLU A 188 -7.67 11.69 -13.27
N ASP A 189 -8.38 11.31 -14.33
CA ASP A 189 -9.18 12.24 -15.15
C ASP A 189 -10.28 12.91 -14.31
N ARG A 190 -10.93 12.12 -13.45
CA ARG A 190 -11.96 12.63 -12.52
C ARG A 190 -11.37 13.61 -11.52
N LEU A 191 -10.24 13.29 -10.88
CA LEU A 191 -9.56 14.21 -9.96
C LEU A 191 -9.13 15.50 -10.68
N ILE A 192 -8.61 15.41 -11.89
CA ILE A 192 -8.24 16.60 -12.68
C ILE A 192 -9.48 17.46 -12.97
N SER A 193 -10.62 16.84 -13.32
CA SER A 193 -11.88 17.56 -13.56
C SER A 193 -12.42 18.26 -12.31
N LEU A 194 -12.07 17.75 -11.12
CA LEU A 194 -12.38 18.35 -9.82
C LEU A 194 -11.40 19.46 -9.41
N GLY A 195 -10.48 19.84 -10.30
CA GLY A 195 -9.53 20.94 -10.10
C GLY A 195 -8.22 20.52 -9.44
N PHE A 196 -7.90 19.22 -9.34
CA PHE A 196 -6.60 18.80 -8.88
C PHE A 196 -5.51 19.16 -9.91
N SER A 197 -4.33 19.54 -9.41
CA SER A 197 -3.23 19.97 -10.28
C SER A 197 -2.81 18.85 -11.22
N SER A 198 -2.69 19.17 -12.50
CA SER A 198 -2.22 18.25 -13.54
C SER A 198 -0.89 18.71 -14.14
N LYS A 199 -0.24 17.80 -14.86
CA LYS A 199 0.91 18.07 -15.74
C LYS A 199 0.78 17.27 -17.02
N LYS A 200 1.21 17.84 -18.15
CA LYS A 200 1.27 17.12 -19.42
C LYS A 200 2.40 16.11 -19.42
N LYS A 201 2.09 14.84 -19.68
CA LYS A 201 3.06 13.75 -19.89
C LYS A 201 2.72 13.04 -21.18
N LYS A 202 3.62 13.11 -22.18
CA LYS A 202 3.41 12.55 -23.52
C LYS A 202 2.09 13.01 -24.18
N GLY A 203 1.74 14.28 -24.01
CA GLY A 203 0.53 14.88 -24.60
C GLY A 203 -0.78 14.63 -23.83
N VAL A 204 -0.74 13.81 -22.78
CA VAL A 204 -1.91 13.50 -21.93
C VAL A 204 -1.75 14.22 -20.59
N ASP A 205 -2.84 14.79 -20.08
CA ASP A 205 -2.86 15.36 -18.72
C ASP A 205 -2.81 14.24 -17.69
N ARG A 206 -1.91 14.37 -16.72
CA ARG A 206 -1.71 13.41 -15.63
C ARG A 206 -1.70 14.14 -14.30
N LEU A 207 -2.12 13.47 -13.24
CA LEU A 207 -2.08 14.06 -11.91
C LEU A 207 -0.65 14.50 -11.56
N ALA A 208 -0.50 15.73 -11.06
CA ALA A 208 0.79 16.23 -10.65
C ALA A 208 1.23 15.51 -9.36
N LYS A 209 2.38 14.85 -9.42
CA LYS A 209 2.98 14.15 -8.28
C LYS A 209 4.05 15.01 -7.60
N LYS A 210 3.76 15.54 -6.42
CA LYS A 210 4.70 16.26 -5.53
C LYS A 210 4.46 15.87 -4.07
N ASP A 211 5.51 15.63 -3.30
CA ASP A 211 5.41 15.20 -1.89
C ASP A 211 4.52 16.12 -1.04
N SER A 212 4.65 17.44 -1.18
CA SER A 212 3.83 18.41 -0.45
C SER A 212 2.34 18.33 -0.79
N GLN A 213 1.99 17.91 -2.01
CA GLN A 213 0.60 17.69 -2.39
C GLN A 213 0.03 16.45 -1.71
N TYR A 214 0.81 15.37 -1.60
CA TYR A 214 0.34 14.14 -0.94
C TYR A 214 0.21 14.28 0.58
N LEU A 215 0.99 15.17 1.21
CA LEU A 215 0.74 15.56 2.60
C LEU A 215 -0.63 16.25 2.76
N ASN A 216 -0.97 17.16 1.84
CA ASN A 216 -2.28 17.82 1.84
C ASN A 216 -3.41 16.83 1.51
N TYR A 217 -3.17 15.88 0.60
CA TYR A 217 -4.12 14.82 0.27
C TYR A 217 -4.40 13.92 1.48
N ALA A 218 -3.36 13.49 2.20
CA ALA A 218 -3.52 12.75 3.44
C ALA A 218 -4.30 13.54 4.49
N ASP A 219 -4.06 14.86 4.60
CA ASP A 219 -4.80 15.73 5.51
C ASP A 219 -6.29 15.83 5.13
N ARG A 220 -6.61 15.93 3.84
CA ARG A 220 -8.00 15.94 3.35
C ARG A 220 -8.71 14.62 3.61
N VAL A 221 -8.03 13.49 3.35
CA VAL A 221 -8.55 12.15 3.63
C VAL A 221 -8.78 11.95 5.11
N TYR A 222 -7.81 12.32 5.95
CA TYR A 222 -7.94 12.26 7.40
C TYR A 222 -9.16 13.06 7.91
N ASN A 223 -9.32 14.31 7.47
CA ASN A 223 -10.43 15.16 7.92
C ASN A 223 -11.82 14.62 7.55
N ASN A 224 -11.91 13.73 6.56
CA ASN A 224 -13.16 13.12 6.07
C ASN A 224 -13.12 11.59 6.18
N PHE A 225 -12.28 11.05 7.06
CA PHE A 225 -11.92 9.64 7.01
C PHE A 225 -13.12 8.71 7.26
N GLN A 226 -14.10 9.15 8.06
CA GLN A 226 -15.36 8.41 8.26
C GLN A 226 -16.13 8.21 6.95
N THR A 227 -16.18 9.25 6.11
CA THR A 227 -16.81 9.17 4.79
C THR A 227 -16.02 8.28 3.85
N VAL A 228 -14.69 8.43 3.84
CA VAL A 228 -13.80 7.62 2.99
C VAL A 228 -13.93 6.13 3.33
N LYS A 229 -13.85 5.75 4.61
CA LYS A 229 -13.96 4.33 4.99
C LYS A 229 -15.34 3.72 4.76
N SER A 230 -16.41 4.52 4.81
CA SER A 230 -17.76 4.04 4.43
C SER A 230 -17.92 3.78 2.92
N ARG A 231 -16.98 4.28 2.10
CA ARG A 231 -17.03 4.24 0.63
C ARG A 231 -15.92 3.37 0.03
N CYS A 232 -14.85 3.11 0.77
CA CYS A 232 -13.69 2.34 0.34
C CYS A 232 -13.35 1.28 1.39
N SER A 233 -13.52 0.01 1.03
CA SER A 233 -13.27 -1.12 1.94
C SER A 233 -11.80 -1.18 2.39
N GLU A 234 -10.87 -0.72 1.55
CA GLU A 234 -9.46 -0.75 1.87
C GLU A 234 -9.09 0.31 2.94
N ALA A 235 -9.81 1.44 2.97
CA ALA A 235 -9.64 2.45 4.03
C ALA A 235 -10.19 1.94 5.37
N GLU A 236 -11.31 1.21 5.35
CA GLU A 236 -11.84 0.54 6.55
C GLU A 236 -10.87 -0.51 7.09
N LYS A 237 -10.33 -1.39 6.23
CA LYS A 237 -9.31 -2.37 6.62
C LYS A 237 -8.09 -1.71 7.25
N PHE A 238 -7.66 -0.57 6.71
CA PHE A 238 -6.54 0.18 7.27
C PHE A 238 -6.82 0.71 8.68
N GLU A 239 -8.02 1.23 8.94
CA GLU A 239 -8.43 1.67 10.28
C GLU A 239 -8.49 0.49 11.26
N CYS A 240 -9.13 -0.61 10.85
CA CYS A 240 -9.24 -1.83 11.64
C CYS A 240 -7.87 -2.35 12.07
N PHE A 241 -6.92 -2.42 11.13
CA PHE A 241 -5.54 -2.77 11.43
C PHE A 241 -4.91 -1.86 12.51
N LEU A 242 -5.06 -0.54 12.38
CA LEU A 242 -4.50 0.39 13.37
C LEU A 242 -5.14 0.18 14.74
N ILE A 243 -6.46 0.00 14.80
CA ILE A 243 -7.20 -0.27 16.05
C ILE A 243 -6.71 -1.57 16.70
N GLU A 244 -6.63 -2.65 15.93
CA GLU A 244 -6.20 -3.97 16.43
C GLU A 244 -4.77 -3.92 16.97
N SER A 245 -3.86 -3.28 16.24
CA SER A 245 -2.46 -3.17 16.65
C SER A 245 -2.29 -2.31 17.91
N ILE A 246 -3.13 -1.28 18.07
CA ILE A 246 -3.16 -0.47 19.29
C ILE A 246 -3.73 -1.26 20.47
N ARG A 247 -4.68 -2.17 20.26
CA ARG A 247 -5.30 -2.98 21.33
C ARG A 247 -4.50 -4.22 21.73
N ASN A 248 -3.80 -4.85 20.78
CA ASN A 248 -3.16 -6.16 20.97
C ASN A 248 -1.72 -6.12 21.56
N GLN A 249 -1.23 -4.95 21.99
CA GLN A 249 0.01 -4.86 22.80
C GLN A 249 -0.24 -4.01 24.04
#